data_AF-A0A1S6HKU3-F1
#
_entry.id   AF-A0A1S6HKU3-F1
#
_cell.length_a   1.000
_cell.length_b   1.000
_cell.length_c   1.000
_cell.angle_alpha   90.00
_cell.angle_beta   90.00
_cell.angle_gamma   90.00
#
_symmetry.space_group_name_H-M   'P 1'
#
loop_
_entity.id
_entity.type
_entity.pdbx_description
1 polymer ?
#
loop_
_entity_poly.entity_id
_entity_poly.type
_entity_poly.pdbx_seq_one_letter_code
_entity_poly.pdbx_strand_id
1 'polypeptide(L)'
;MSKAQVHNTTCTLFEAPVYDGIEHTYSPEDGVIGATEEGFNDKTQSIRVGKDVSIICWQHGEGLGITKQFKEDEPKIGNSFGEGISCFCVIPNDNDVIYIKLETNKNIEGVYTLHSNVSGSGALIPVVSSSDDPDFYPIGKMSPEQIEDMFISVQVEKDGIYPANGALYFKHSAQSGGVEVDWNASDNLFPSNMSVKPVSEAKNYFVLTLESV
;
A
#
# COMPACT_ATOMS: atom_id res chain seq x y z
N MET A 1 -28.18 -9.28 -6.09
CA MET A 1 -27.33 -9.91 -5.06
C MET A 1 -28.10 -10.01 -3.76
N SER A 2 -27.87 -11.05 -2.95
CA SER A 2 -28.51 -11.17 -1.63
C SER A 2 -27.79 -10.28 -0.60
N LYS A 3 -28.46 -9.88 0.49
CA LYS A 3 -27.81 -9.11 1.58
C LYS A 3 -26.57 -9.80 2.16
N ALA A 4 -26.58 -11.14 2.20
CA ALA A 4 -25.45 -11.93 2.65
C ALA A 4 -24.26 -11.91 1.66
N GLN A 5 -24.54 -11.71 0.36
CA GLN A 5 -23.50 -11.60 -0.66
C GLN A 5 -22.84 -10.21 -0.64
N VAL A 6 -23.61 -9.15 -0.39
CA VAL A 6 -23.10 -7.78 -0.22
C VAL A 6 -22.11 -7.74 0.96
N HIS A 7 -22.49 -8.25 2.13
CA HIS A 7 -21.61 -8.26 3.31
C HIS A 7 -20.29 -9.01 3.12
N ASN A 8 -20.20 -9.98 2.22
CA ASN A 8 -18.96 -10.73 2.03
C ASN A 8 -17.89 -9.94 1.25
N THR A 9 -18.32 -8.95 0.46
CA THR A 9 -17.47 -8.27 -0.54
C THR A 9 -17.26 -6.78 -0.22
N THR A 10 -17.70 -6.34 0.96
CA THR A 10 -17.64 -4.95 1.40
C THR A 10 -16.97 -4.85 2.76
N CYS A 11 -16.42 -3.67 3.07
CA CYS A 11 -16.05 -3.29 4.43
C CYS A 11 -16.98 -2.19 4.92
N THR A 12 -17.35 -2.22 6.20
CA THR A 12 -18.15 -1.19 6.85
C THR A 12 -17.36 -0.55 7.99
N LEU A 13 -17.18 0.77 7.92
CA LEU A 13 -16.55 1.58 8.95
C LEU A 13 -17.63 2.20 9.84
N PHE A 14 -17.40 2.21 11.14
CA PHE A 14 -18.36 2.66 12.14
C PHE A 14 -17.79 3.80 12.97
N GLU A 15 -18.59 4.85 13.22
CA GLU A 15 -18.17 5.99 14.04
C GLU A 15 -18.21 5.73 15.56
N ALA A 16 -18.67 4.55 16.00
CA ALA A 16 -18.58 4.11 17.39
C ALA A 16 -17.96 2.70 17.51
N PRO A 17 -17.46 2.32 18.70
CA PRO A 17 -16.91 0.99 18.94
C PRO A 17 -17.99 -0.10 18.86
N VAL A 18 -17.54 -1.35 18.69
CA VAL A 18 -18.39 -2.56 18.69
C VAL A 18 -19.47 -2.51 17.59
N TYR A 19 -19.14 -1.89 16.46
CA TYR A 19 -19.97 -1.84 15.25
C TYR A 19 -21.29 -1.07 15.46
N ASP A 20 -21.21 0.07 16.13
CA ASP A 20 -22.36 0.95 16.43
C ASP A 20 -22.15 2.35 15.81
N GLY A 21 -23.18 3.19 15.86
CA GLY A 21 -23.15 4.55 15.34
C GLY A 21 -23.43 4.65 13.84
N ILE A 22 -22.87 5.68 13.21
CA ILE A 22 -23.03 5.90 11.76
C ILE A 22 -22.17 4.88 11.01
N GLU A 23 -22.77 4.26 9.99
CA GLU A 23 -22.14 3.24 9.14
C GLU A 23 -21.76 3.82 7.78
N HIS A 24 -20.55 3.51 7.32
CA HIS A 24 -20.04 3.87 6.00
C HIS A 24 -19.54 2.60 5.31
N THR A 25 -20.17 2.16 4.23
CA THR A 25 -19.87 0.87 3.57
C THR A 25 -19.26 1.09 2.20
N TYR A 26 -18.16 0.38 1.94
CA TYR A 26 -17.36 0.49 0.72
C TYR A 26 -17.00 -0.88 0.16
N SER A 27 -16.73 -0.92 -1.13
CA SER A 27 -16.33 -2.10 -1.90
C SER A 27 -15.04 -1.83 -2.68
N PRO A 28 -14.38 -2.88 -3.21
CA PRO A 28 -13.15 -2.72 -3.98
C PRO A 28 -13.22 -1.73 -5.15
N GLU A 29 -14.37 -1.61 -5.81
CA GLU A 29 -14.59 -0.72 -6.94
C GLU A 29 -14.58 0.77 -6.58
N ASP A 30 -14.73 1.12 -5.31
CA ASP A 30 -14.64 2.51 -4.83
C ASP A 30 -13.20 3.05 -4.89
N GLY A 31 -12.21 2.16 -4.95
CA GLY A 31 -10.80 2.54 -5.04
C GLY A 31 -10.25 3.07 -3.72
N VAL A 32 -9.43 4.12 -3.79
CA VAL A 32 -8.88 4.80 -2.61
C VAL A 32 -9.84 5.92 -2.23
N ILE A 33 -10.26 5.94 -0.96
CA ILE A 33 -11.21 6.89 -0.42
C ILE A 33 -10.54 7.71 0.68
N GLY A 34 -10.69 9.04 0.59
CA GLY A 34 -10.33 9.95 1.66
C GLY A 34 -11.53 10.21 2.59
N ALA A 35 -11.33 10.01 3.90
CA ALA A 35 -12.37 10.16 4.90
C ALA A 35 -12.76 11.63 5.13
N THR A 36 -11.89 12.57 4.76
CA THR A 36 -12.19 14.02 4.79
C THR A 36 -13.26 14.38 3.76
N GLU A 37 -13.12 13.90 2.53
CA GLU A 37 -14.06 14.12 1.43
C GLU A 37 -15.43 13.54 1.73
N GLU A 38 -15.45 12.40 2.43
CA GLU A 38 -16.66 11.72 2.89
C GLU A 38 -17.25 12.34 4.18
N GLY A 39 -16.55 13.29 4.82
CA GLY A 39 -17.04 14.01 5.99
C GLY A 39 -16.93 13.27 7.33
N PHE A 40 -16.12 12.22 7.41
CA PHE A 40 -15.92 11.42 8.63
C PHE A 40 -14.45 11.22 9.04
N ASN A 41 -13.54 12.09 8.59
CA ASN A 41 -12.13 12.09 8.99
C ASN A 41 -11.97 11.88 10.50
N ASP A 42 -11.11 10.93 10.88
CA ASP A 42 -10.78 10.60 12.27
C ASP A 42 -11.95 10.11 13.15
N LYS A 43 -13.12 9.84 12.56
CA LYS A 43 -14.29 9.37 13.32
C LYS A 43 -14.41 7.86 13.42
N THR A 44 -13.71 7.10 12.58
CA THR A 44 -13.84 5.64 12.58
C THR A 44 -13.30 5.02 13.88
N GLN A 45 -14.13 4.23 14.57
CA GLN A 45 -13.78 3.57 15.82
C GLN A 45 -13.89 2.05 15.78
N SER A 46 -14.61 1.47 14.82
CA SER A 46 -14.64 0.03 14.57
C SER A 46 -14.87 -0.29 13.09
N ILE A 47 -14.51 -1.50 12.66
CA ILE A 47 -14.55 -1.94 11.25
C ILE A 47 -15.14 -3.34 11.19
N ARG A 48 -16.09 -3.57 10.27
CA ARG A 48 -16.44 -4.91 9.81
C ARG A 48 -15.84 -5.17 8.44
N VAL A 49 -15.24 -6.34 8.27
CA VAL A 49 -14.54 -6.74 7.06
C VAL A 49 -15.27 -7.94 6.45
N GLY A 50 -15.73 -7.79 5.21
CA GLY A 50 -16.30 -8.89 4.46
C GLY A 50 -15.29 -10.01 4.23
N LYS A 51 -15.73 -11.27 4.31
CA LYS A 51 -14.86 -12.45 4.24
C LYS A 51 -13.99 -12.55 2.97
N ASP A 52 -14.41 -11.92 1.87
CA ASP A 52 -13.75 -11.99 0.56
C ASP A 52 -12.93 -10.71 0.28
N VAL A 53 -12.83 -9.79 1.24
CA VAL A 53 -12.08 -8.54 1.14
C VAL A 53 -11.22 -8.28 2.37
N SER A 54 -10.33 -7.31 2.25
CA SER A 54 -9.59 -6.67 3.33
C SER A 54 -9.62 -5.16 3.13
N ILE A 55 -9.18 -4.40 4.14
CA ILE A 55 -9.06 -2.94 4.05
C ILE A 55 -7.68 -2.50 4.49
N ILE A 56 -7.03 -1.66 3.69
CA ILE A 56 -5.83 -0.93 4.10
C ILE A 56 -6.26 0.47 4.53
N CYS A 57 -5.83 0.89 5.71
CA CYS A 57 -6.10 2.22 6.24
C CYS A 57 -4.79 2.96 6.50
N TRP A 58 -4.83 4.27 6.27
CA TRP A 58 -3.73 5.21 6.50
C TRP A 58 -4.16 6.29 7.49
N GLN A 59 -3.22 6.67 8.36
CA GLN A 59 -3.44 7.71 9.36
C GLN A 59 -3.73 9.06 8.70
N HIS A 60 -2.92 9.45 7.71
CA HIS A 60 -3.05 10.71 7.01
C HIS A 60 -3.52 10.50 5.57
N GLY A 61 -4.01 11.59 4.96
CA GLY A 61 -4.23 11.64 3.52
C GLY A 61 -2.93 11.36 2.74
N GLU A 62 -3.06 11.03 1.46
CA GLU A 62 -1.94 10.73 0.56
C GLU A 62 -1.06 9.53 0.97
N GLY A 63 -1.51 8.72 1.93
CA GLY A 63 -0.80 7.48 2.30
C GLY A 63 0.32 7.63 3.29
N LEU A 64 0.31 8.73 4.03
CA LEU A 64 1.34 9.05 5.02
C LEU A 64 0.95 8.56 6.42
N GLY A 65 1.96 8.44 7.28
CA GLY A 65 1.80 8.04 8.68
C GLY A 65 1.54 6.55 8.86
N ILE A 66 0.92 6.19 9.98
CA ILE A 66 0.69 4.78 10.34
C ILE A 66 -0.21 4.12 9.29
N THR A 67 0.22 2.96 8.80
CA THR A 67 -0.53 2.14 7.86
C THR A 67 -0.87 0.79 8.49
N LYS A 68 -2.10 0.32 8.34
CA LYS A 68 -2.51 -1.01 8.82
C LYS A 68 -3.54 -1.64 7.90
N GLN A 69 -3.40 -2.94 7.69
CA GLN A 69 -4.38 -3.76 6.98
C GLN A 69 -5.23 -4.56 7.98
N PHE A 70 -6.54 -4.56 7.77
CA PHE A 70 -7.50 -5.40 8.50
C PHE A 70 -8.09 -6.45 7.56
N LYS A 71 -8.02 -7.71 7.98
CA LYS A 71 -8.59 -8.87 7.25
C LYS A 71 -9.78 -9.50 7.99
N GLU A 72 -10.03 -9.03 9.20
CA GLU A 72 -11.10 -9.49 10.08
C GLU A 72 -11.73 -8.26 10.74
N ASP A 73 -12.90 -8.46 11.34
CA ASP A 73 -13.57 -7.40 12.08
C ASP A 73 -12.69 -6.86 13.22
N GLU A 74 -12.66 -5.53 13.38
CA GLU A 74 -11.98 -4.84 14.46
C GLU A 74 -13.02 -4.10 15.30
N PRO A 75 -13.44 -4.64 16.47
CA PRO A 75 -14.47 -4.03 17.29
C PRO A 75 -14.00 -2.73 17.94
N LYS A 76 -12.69 -2.46 18.01
CA LYS A 76 -12.17 -1.21 18.54
C LYS A 76 -10.79 -0.89 18.00
N ILE A 77 -10.72 0.08 17.08
CA ILE A 77 -9.44 0.56 16.52
C ILE A 77 -8.58 1.25 17.58
N GLY A 78 -9.23 1.96 18.53
CA GLY A 78 -8.54 2.66 19.62
C GLY A 78 -7.51 3.66 19.10
N ASN A 79 -6.32 3.68 19.70
CA ASN A 79 -5.24 4.59 19.32
C ASN A 79 -4.32 3.99 18.22
N SER A 80 -4.78 2.97 17.47
CA SER A 80 -3.94 2.29 16.48
C SER A 80 -3.39 3.23 15.39
N PHE A 81 -4.03 4.38 15.17
CA PHE A 81 -3.60 5.39 14.20
C PHE A 81 -3.27 6.74 14.82
N GLY A 82 -3.15 6.84 16.14
CA GLY A 82 -2.87 8.10 16.85
C GLY A 82 -3.99 9.14 16.74
N GLU A 83 -4.14 9.75 15.56
CA GLU A 83 -5.08 10.81 15.22
C GLU A 83 -6.36 10.30 14.55
N GLY A 84 -6.34 9.12 13.94
CA GLY A 84 -7.51 8.52 13.29
C GLY A 84 -7.18 8.00 11.89
N ILE A 85 -8.21 7.55 11.17
CA ILE A 85 -8.07 7.12 9.78
C ILE A 85 -8.51 8.29 8.89
N SER A 86 -7.61 8.72 8.00
CA SER A 86 -7.90 9.77 7.01
C SER A 86 -8.06 9.24 5.59
N CYS A 87 -7.55 8.05 5.30
CA CYS A 87 -7.62 7.44 3.96
C CYS A 87 -7.67 5.92 4.07
N PHE A 88 -8.36 5.25 3.14
CA PHE A 88 -8.43 3.78 3.11
C PHE A 88 -8.75 3.24 1.70
N CYS A 89 -8.55 1.94 1.52
CA CYS A 89 -8.89 1.23 0.29
C CYS A 89 -9.34 -0.19 0.63
N VAL A 90 -10.49 -0.60 0.09
CA VAL A 90 -10.98 -1.99 0.17
C VAL A 90 -10.36 -2.81 -0.96
N ILE A 91 -9.89 -4.01 -0.65
CA ILE A 91 -9.11 -4.84 -1.56
C ILE A 91 -9.66 -6.27 -1.55
N PRO A 92 -9.90 -6.91 -2.71
CA PRO A 92 -10.24 -8.32 -2.79
C PRO A 92 -9.15 -9.20 -2.14
N ASN A 93 -9.53 -10.23 -1.38
CA ASN A 93 -8.57 -11.06 -0.65
C ASN A 93 -7.68 -11.93 -1.55
N ASP A 94 -8.07 -12.15 -2.80
CA ASP A 94 -7.28 -12.81 -3.83
C ASP A 94 -6.24 -11.90 -4.48
N ASN A 95 -6.28 -10.58 -4.23
CA ASN A 95 -5.27 -9.66 -4.71
C ASN A 95 -4.05 -9.63 -3.78
N ASP A 96 -2.87 -9.66 -4.39
CA ASP A 96 -1.60 -9.47 -3.73
C ASP A 96 -1.33 -7.97 -3.53
N VAL A 97 -1.14 -7.54 -2.29
CA VAL A 97 -0.70 -6.17 -1.98
C VAL A 97 0.82 -6.12 -2.05
N ILE A 98 1.34 -5.13 -2.77
CA ILE A 98 2.76 -4.92 -3.01
C ILE A 98 3.26 -3.87 -2.01
N TYR A 99 4.29 -4.25 -1.26
CA TYR A 99 4.89 -3.44 -0.21
C TYR A 99 6.34 -3.10 -0.56
N ILE A 100 6.73 -1.85 -0.36
CA ILE A 100 8.10 -1.41 -0.56
C ILE A 100 8.66 -0.71 0.68
N LYS A 101 10.00 -0.71 0.77
CA LYS A 101 10.75 0.09 1.73
C LYS A 101 12.06 0.54 1.10
N LEU A 102 12.49 1.77 1.41
CA LEU A 102 13.83 2.24 1.08
C LEU A 102 14.82 1.87 2.19
N GLU A 103 16.00 1.39 1.79
CA GLU A 103 17.19 1.28 2.63
C GLU A 103 18.38 1.92 1.92
N THR A 104 19.43 2.25 2.66
CA THR A 104 20.72 2.64 2.11
C THR A 104 21.78 1.59 2.44
N ASN A 105 22.77 1.46 1.56
CA ASN A 105 23.97 0.71 1.89
C ASN A 105 24.65 1.37 3.11
N LYS A 106 25.25 0.56 3.99
CA LYS A 106 25.85 0.99 5.26
C LYS A 106 26.93 2.07 5.13
N ASN A 107 27.50 2.24 3.93
CA ASN A 107 28.52 3.24 3.64
C ASN A 107 27.96 4.59 3.19
N ILE A 108 26.64 4.72 3.05
CA ILE A 108 25.97 5.96 2.66
C ILE A 108 25.48 6.68 3.92
N GLU A 109 25.91 7.92 4.09
CA GLU A 109 25.53 8.75 5.24
C GLU A 109 24.27 9.59 4.98
N GLY A 110 23.46 9.74 6.03
CA GLY A 110 22.24 10.55 6.05
C GLY A 110 20.97 9.78 5.69
N VAL A 111 19.84 10.47 5.81
CA VAL A 111 18.51 9.94 5.48
C VAL A 111 18.19 10.32 4.04
N TYR A 112 17.72 9.36 3.27
CA TYR A 112 17.23 9.54 1.92
C TYR A 112 15.74 9.21 1.89
N THR A 113 15.02 9.86 0.99
CA THR A 113 13.59 9.68 0.85
C THR A 113 13.26 9.17 -0.54
N LEU A 114 12.55 8.05 -0.61
CA LEU A 114 11.98 7.53 -1.85
C LEU A 114 10.60 8.15 -2.05
N HIS A 115 10.43 8.86 -3.16
CA HIS A 115 9.14 9.26 -3.70
C HIS A 115 8.73 8.26 -4.79
N SER A 116 7.59 7.62 -4.58
CA SER A 116 7.06 6.59 -5.47
C SER A 116 5.66 6.96 -5.92
N ASN A 117 5.49 7.28 -7.20
CA ASN A 117 4.19 7.36 -7.85
C ASN A 117 3.88 6.04 -8.51
N VAL A 118 2.67 5.53 -8.31
CA VAL A 118 2.26 4.23 -8.80
C VAL A 118 1.34 4.44 -10.00
N SER A 119 1.47 3.59 -11.01
CA SER A 119 0.67 3.65 -12.22
C SER A 119 0.27 2.25 -12.69
N GLY A 120 -0.87 2.18 -13.38
CA GLY A 120 -1.53 0.94 -13.78
C GLY A 120 -2.80 0.64 -12.99
N SER A 121 -3.52 -0.42 -13.39
CA SER A 121 -4.82 -0.83 -12.81
C SER A 121 -4.76 -1.21 -11.33
N GLY A 122 -3.57 -1.46 -10.82
CA GLY A 122 -3.29 -1.85 -9.44
C GLY A 122 -2.90 -0.73 -8.49
N ALA A 123 -2.80 0.51 -8.97
CA ALA A 123 -2.27 1.61 -8.17
C ALA A 123 -3.13 1.88 -6.92
N LEU A 124 -2.47 2.09 -5.78
CA LEU A 124 -3.09 2.67 -4.59
C LEU A 124 -2.77 4.17 -4.56
N ILE A 125 -1.93 4.60 -3.64
CA ILE A 125 -1.52 5.99 -3.45
C ILE A 125 -0.02 6.14 -3.62
N PRO A 126 0.46 7.35 -3.95
CA PRO A 126 1.88 7.66 -3.87
C PRO A 126 2.42 7.35 -2.47
N VAL A 127 3.66 6.88 -2.42
CA VAL A 127 4.33 6.54 -1.16
C VAL A 127 5.59 7.36 -1.01
N VAL A 128 5.81 7.82 0.22
CA VAL A 128 7.05 8.44 0.67
C VAL A 128 7.67 7.51 1.72
N SER A 129 8.85 6.96 1.43
CA SER A 129 9.57 6.04 2.34
C SER A 129 10.97 6.58 2.63
N SER A 130 11.26 6.84 3.91
CA SER A 130 12.58 7.28 4.34
C SER A 130 13.48 6.09 4.68
N SER A 131 14.79 6.21 4.42
CA SER A 131 15.74 5.11 4.60
C SER A 131 15.98 4.68 6.06
N ASP A 132 15.58 5.51 7.01
CA ASP A 132 15.63 5.24 8.46
C ASP A 132 14.29 4.73 9.02
N ASP A 133 13.26 4.67 8.18
CA ASP A 133 11.96 4.14 8.56
C ASP A 133 12.02 2.61 8.67
N PRO A 134 11.57 2.00 9.79
CA PRO A 134 11.48 0.54 9.86
C PRO A 134 10.42 -0.05 8.92
N ASP A 135 9.39 0.70 8.57
CA ASP A 135 8.15 0.17 8.03
C ASP A 135 8.14 -0.02 6.51
N PHE A 136 7.24 -0.91 6.07
CA PHE A 136 6.93 -1.15 4.67
C PHE A 136 5.62 -0.46 4.29
N TYR A 137 5.59 0.05 3.07
CA TYR A 137 4.50 0.86 2.56
C TYR A 137 3.77 0.17 1.42
N PRO A 138 2.44 0.01 1.48
CA PRO A 138 1.66 -0.54 0.39
C PRO A 138 1.57 0.47 -0.76
N ILE A 139 2.06 0.07 -1.94
CA ILE A 139 2.04 0.92 -3.14
C ILE A 139 0.94 0.51 -4.11
N GLY A 140 0.53 -0.75 -4.08
CA GLY A 140 -0.32 -1.28 -5.12
C GLY A 140 -0.91 -2.62 -4.75
N LYS A 141 -1.85 -3.05 -5.58
CA LYS A 141 -2.47 -4.37 -5.51
C LYS A 141 -2.45 -4.99 -6.90
N MET A 142 -2.32 -6.30 -6.98
CA MET A 142 -2.35 -7.01 -8.26
C MET A 142 -3.17 -8.29 -8.13
N SER A 143 -4.09 -8.48 -9.06
CA SER A 143 -4.84 -9.74 -9.15
C SER A 143 -3.97 -10.81 -9.82
N PRO A 144 -4.11 -12.09 -9.43
CA PRO A 144 -3.48 -13.21 -10.14
C PRO A 144 -3.84 -13.30 -11.63
N GLU A 145 -5.00 -12.75 -12.01
CA GLU A 145 -5.47 -12.69 -13.39
C GLU A 145 -4.99 -11.43 -14.14
N GLN A 146 -4.34 -10.50 -13.45
CA GLN A 146 -3.88 -9.25 -14.06
C GLN A 146 -2.76 -9.54 -15.08
N ILE A 147 -3.01 -9.12 -16.33
CA ILE A 147 -2.07 -9.30 -17.46
C ILE A 147 -1.14 -8.08 -17.59
N GLU A 148 -1.61 -6.89 -17.24
CA GLU A 148 -0.84 -5.64 -17.36
C GLU A 148 0.09 -5.43 -16.17
N ASP A 149 1.32 -5.00 -16.45
CA ASP A 149 2.29 -4.68 -15.41
C ASP A 149 1.87 -3.45 -14.62
N MET A 150 2.12 -3.48 -13.32
CA MET A 150 2.10 -2.29 -12.48
C MET A 150 3.52 -1.73 -12.41
N PHE A 151 3.68 -0.41 -12.43
CA PHE A 151 5.00 0.18 -12.20
C PHE A 151 4.94 1.31 -11.20
N ILE A 152 6.10 1.59 -10.63
CA ILE A 152 6.35 2.78 -9.82
C ILE A 152 7.44 3.64 -10.44
N SER A 153 7.32 4.95 -10.28
CA SER A 153 8.48 5.83 -10.39
C SER A 153 9.38 5.60 -9.18
N VAL A 154 10.70 5.58 -9.38
CA VAL A 154 11.68 5.51 -8.30
C VAL A 154 12.42 6.83 -8.29
N GLN A 155 12.14 7.70 -7.31
CA GLN A 155 12.84 8.97 -7.14
C GLN A 155 13.40 9.04 -5.73
N VAL A 156 14.69 8.78 -5.58
CA VAL A 156 15.37 8.90 -4.28
C VAL A 156 15.95 10.30 -4.19
N GLU A 157 15.66 10.99 -3.09
CA GLU A 157 15.99 12.39 -2.84
C GLU A 157 16.74 12.55 -1.52
N LYS A 158 17.64 13.53 -1.48
CA LYS A 158 18.21 14.10 -0.26
C LYS A 158 18.61 15.55 -0.52
N ASP A 159 18.13 16.47 0.31
CA ASP A 159 18.48 17.91 0.28
C ASP A 159 18.31 18.56 -1.11
N GLY A 160 17.28 18.14 -1.87
CA GLY A 160 16.95 18.57 -3.22
C GLY A 160 17.73 17.88 -4.34
N ILE A 161 18.62 16.94 -4.00
CA ILE A 161 19.44 16.18 -4.94
C ILE A 161 18.82 14.79 -5.14
N TYR A 162 18.72 14.36 -6.39
CA TYR A 162 18.11 13.08 -6.77
C TYR A 162 19.18 12.09 -7.25
N PRO A 163 19.88 11.35 -6.36
CA PRO A 163 20.90 10.39 -6.75
C PRO A 163 20.38 9.20 -7.56
N ALA A 164 19.09 8.89 -7.48
CA ALA A 164 18.48 7.82 -8.27
C ALA A 164 17.11 8.25 -8.79
N ASN A 165 16.90 8.09 -10.09
CA ASN A 165 15.65 8.40 -10.77
C ASN A 165 15.38 7.36 -11.86
N GLY A 166 14.21 6.74 -11.85
CA GLY A 166 13.88 5.64 -12.76
C GLY A 166 12.49 5.08 -12.54
N ALA A 167 12.30 3.82 -12.92
CA ALA A 167 11.06 3.09 -12.71
C ALA A 167 11.30 1.62 -12.34
N LEU A 168 10.37 1.03 -11.61
CA LEU A 168 10.37 -0.39 -11.24
C LEU A 168 9.03 -1.02 -11.64
N TYR A 169 9.09 -2.13 -12.38
CA TYR A 169 7.93 -2.84 -12.90
C TYR A 169 7.68 -4.11 -12.10
N PHE A 170 6.41 -4.43 -11.89
CA PHE A 170 5.92 -5.59 -11.17
C PHE A 170 4.94 -6.37 -12.04
N LYS A 171 5.02 -7.69 -11.96
CA LYS A 171 4.11 -8.61 -12.64
C LYS A 171 3.75 -9.79 -11.75
N HIS A 172 2.62 -10.43 -12.05
CA HIS A 172 2.23 -11.64 -11.35
C HIS A 172 3.02 -12.84 -11.91
N SER A 173 3.54 -13.67 -11.02
CA SER A 173 4.34 -14.84 -11.37
C SER A 173 3.61 -16.10 -10.97
N ALA A 174 3.19 -16.87 -11.97
CA ALA A 174 2.63 -18.20 -11.75
C ALA A 174 3.63 -19.16 -11.08
N GLN A 175 4.94 -18.88 -11.17
CA GLN A 175 5.99 -19.71 -10.59
C GLN A 175 6.15 -19.49 -9.08
N SER A 176 6.15 -18.23 -8.63
CA SER A 176 6.23 -17.90 -7.19
C SER A 176 4.86 -17.89 -6.51
N GLY A 177 3.78 -17.83 -7.29
CA GLY A 177 2.42 -17.67 -6.79
C GLY A 177 2.27 -16.36 -6.02
N GLY A 178 2.72 -15.27 -6.64
CA GLY A 178 2.69 -13.91 -6.09
C GLY A 178 3.30 -12.90 -7.07
N VAL A 179 3.65 -11.72 -6.55
CA VAL A 179 4.28 -10.64 -7.33
C VAL A 179 5.79 -10.82 -7.42
N GLU A 180 6.35 -10.54 -8.60
CA GLU A 180 7.79 -10.40 -8.80
C GLU A 180 8.13 -9.13 -9.57
N VAL A 181 9.41 -8.75 -9.54
CA VAL A 181 9.94 -7.66 -10.38
C VAL A 181 10.01 -8.13 -11.83
N ASP A 182 9.46 -7.36 -12.76
CA ASP A 182 9.62 -7.63 -14.18
C ASP A 182 10.90 -7.01 -14.73
N TRP A 183 11.98 -7.78 -14.70
CA TRP A 183 13.26 -7.37 -15.28
C TRP A 183 13.25 -7.31 -16.81
N ASN A 184 12.27 -7.93 -17.45
CA ASN A 184 12.15 -7.99 -18.92
C ASN A 184 11.22 -6.91 -19.48
N ALA A 185 10.68 -6.01 -18.65
CA ALA A 185 9.88 -4.88 -19.10
C ALA A 185 10.65 -4.09 -20.17
N SER A 186 10.00 -3.78 -21.30
CA SER A 186 10.66 -3.16 -22.46
C SER A 186 11.30 -1.81 -22.13
N ASP A 187 10.75 -1.14 -21.11
CA ASP A 187 11.19 0.16 -20.60
C ASP A 187 11.76 0.02 -19.18
N ASN A 188 12.52 -1.04 -18.90
CA ASN A 188 13.19 -1.18 -17.61
C ASN A 188 14.19 -0.03 -17.39
N LEU A 189 13.75 0.95 -16.61
CA LEU A 189 14.49 2.16 -16.26
C LEU A 189 14.92 2.12 -14.79
N PHE A 190 15.08 0.95 -14.19
CA PHE A 190 15.47 0.86 -12.79
C PHE A 190 16.88 1.45 -12.58
N PRO A 191 17.08 2.35 -11.59
CA PRO A 191 18.37 3.02 -11.42
C PRO A 191 19.52 2.04 -11.17
N SER A 192 20.61 2.17 -11.93
CA SER A 192 21.75 1.23 -11.86
C SER A 192 22.53 1.30 -10.55
N ASN A 193 22.37 2.38 -9.77
CA ASN A 193 22.92 2.55 -8.43
C ASN A 193 21.96 2.08 -7.32
N MET A 194 20.90 1.36 -7.68
CA MET A 194 19.99 0.74 -6.74
C MET A 194 19.92 -0.76 -6.94
N SER A 195 19.50 -1.47 -5.90
CA SER A 195 19.07 -2.86 -5.97
C SER A 195 17.66 -3.02 -5.43
N VAL A 196 16.98 -4.09 -5.82
CA VAL A 196 15.69 -4.48 -5.24
C VAL A 196 15.71 -5.96 -4.91
N LYS A 197 15.25 -6.32 -3.71
CA LYS A 197 15.21 -7.71 -3.24
C LYS A 197 13.87 -8.02 -2.59
N PRO A 198 13.25 -9.16 -2.92
CA PRO A 198 12.11 -9.64 -2.15
C PRO A 198 12.56 -10.04 -0.75
N VAL A 199 11.70 -9.83 0.24
CA VAL A 199 11.90 -10.34 1.60
C VAL A 199 11.61 -11.84 1.59
N SER A 200 12.61 -12.66 1.91
CA SER A 200 12.56 -14.13 1.72
C SER A 200 11.38 -14.82 2.42
N GLU A 201 10.90 -14.26 3.53
CA GLU A 201 9.82 -14.83 4.34
C GLU A 201 8.46 -14.15 4.10
N ALA A 202 8.42 -13.06 3.31
CA ALA A 202 7.21 -12.27 3.11
C ALA A 202 6.97 -12.03 1.61
N LYS A 203 5.96 -12.71 1.05
CA LYS A 203 5.55 -12.53 -0.35
C LYS A 203 5.15 -11.08 -0.60
N ASN A 204 5.59 -10.53 -1.74
CA ASN A 204 5.23 -9.19 -2.22
C ASN A 204 5.82 -8.02 -1.40
N TYR A 205 6.79 -8.28 -0.51
CA TYR A 205 7.55 -7.25 0.19
C TYR A 205 8.91 -7.08 -0.49
N PHE A 206 9.25 -5.84 -0.85
CA PHE A 206 10.46 -5.53 -1.59
C PHE A 206 11.27 -4.44 -0.89
N VAL A 207 12.54 -4.74 -0.62
CA VAL A 207 13.50 -3.74 -0.14
C VAL A 207 14.20 -3.15 -1.34
N LEU A 208 14.07 -1.84 -1.53
CA LEU A 208 14.83 -1.07 -2.50
C LEU A 208 16.04 -0.48 -1.77
N THR A 209 17.25 -0.80 -2.20
CA THR A 209 18.48 -0.34 -1.56
C THR A 209 19.22 0.63 -2.46
N LEU A 210 19.52 1.83 -1.97
CA LEU A 210 20.47 2.73 -2.62
C LEU A 210 21.90 2.24 -2.35
N GLU A 211 22.61 1.87 -3.41
CA GLU A 211 23.94 1.24 -3.29
C GLU A 211 25.08 2.25 -3.39
N SER A 212 24.88 3.35 -4.13
CA SER A 212 25.84 4.44 -4.24
C SER A 212 25.18 5.77 -4.63
N VAL A 213 25.83 6.89 -4.30
CA VAL A 213 25.45 8.27 -4.67
C VAL A 213 26.48 8.93 -5.57
#